data_AF-A0A1S3QCF8-F1
#
_entry.id   AF-A0A1S3QCF8-F1
#
_cell.length_a   1.000
_cell.length_b   1.000
_cell.length_c   1.000
_cell.angle_alpha   90.00
_cell.angle_beta   90.00
_cell.angle_gamma   90.00
#
_symmetry.space_group_name_H-M   'P 1'
#
loop_
_entity.id
_entity.type
_entity.pdbx_description
1 polymer ?
#
loop_
_entity_poly.entity_id
_entity_poly.type
_entity_poly.pdbx_seq_one_letter_code
_entity_poly.pdbx_strand_id
1 'polypeptide(L)'
;TFTAWCNSHLRKAGTQIENIEEDFRDGLKLMLLLEVISGERLAKPERGKMRVHKISNVNKALHYITSKGVKLVSIGAEGGFSNTLVTIDTDWTVVH
;
A
#
# COMPACT_ATOMS: atom_id res chain seq x y z
N THR A 1 16.98 -1.77 0.47
CA THR A 1 15.80 -2.52 0.01
C THR A 1 14.54 -1.68 0.24
N PHE A 2 13.47 -1.89 -0.55
CA PHE A 2 12.22 -1.12 -0.44
C PHE A 2 11.67 -1.10 0.99
N THR A 3 11.71 -2.23 1.70
CA THR A 3 11.33 -2.33 3.13
C THR A 3 12.06 -1.33 4.02
N ALA A 4 13.39 -1.17 3.84
CA ALA A 4 14.18 -0.22 4.61
C ALA A 4 13.82 1.24 4.28
N TRP A 5 13.49 1.52 3.02
CA TRP A 5 12.98 2.83 2.60
C TRP A 5 11.62 3.13 3.24
N CYS A 6 10.68 2.17 3.21
CA CYS A 6 9.40 2.30 3.92
C CYS A 6 9.60 2.54 5.42
N ASN A 7 10.48 1.77 6.06
CA ASN A 7 10.77 1.91 7.49
C ASN A 7 11.39 3.26 7.85
N SER A 8 12.22 3.84 6.98
CA SER A 8 12.77 5.18 7.19
C SER A 8 11.67 6.26 7.30
N HIS A 9 10.55 6.07 6.61
CA HIS A 9 9.41 6.99 6.65
C HIS A 9 8.43 6.62 7.77
N LEU A 10 8.05 5.34 7.86
CA LEU A 10 7.10 4.85 8.86
C LEU A 10 7.59 5.01 10.29
N ARG A 11 8.90 5.00 10.53
CA ARG A 11 9.48 5.27 11.86
C ARG A 11 9.12 6.66 12.37
N LYS A 12 8.92 7.64 11.48
CA LYS A 12 8.42 8.99 11.85
C LYS A 12 6.98 8.95 12.36
N ALA A 13 6.20 7.98 11.91
CA ALA A 13 4.84 7.72 12.36
C ALA A 13 4.76 6.67 13.48
N GLY A 14 5.91 6.23 14.03
CA GLY A 14 5.97 5.27 15.13
C GLY A 14 5.63 3.83 14.73
N THR A 15 5.72 3.48 13.44
CA THR A 15 5.46 2.11 12.97
C THR A 15 6.57 1.61 12.04
N GLN A 16 6.55 0.31 11.75
CA GLN A 16 7.49 -0.35 10.85
C GLN A 16 6.83 -1.55 10.18
N ILE A 17 7.44 -2.00 9.10
CA ILE A 17 7.09 -3.20 8.36
C ILE A 17 8.27 -4.17 8.32
N GLU A 18 7.96 -5.46 8.38
CA GLU A 18 8.92 -6.54 8.23
C GLU A 18 8.70 -7.23 6.89
N ASN A 19 7.44 -7.55 6.57
CA ASN A 19 7.06 -8.16 5.31
C ASN A 19 6.03 -7.27 4.61
N ILE A 20 6.44 -6.68 3.49
CA ILE A 20 5.62 -5.73 2.74
C ILE A 20 4.26 -6.37 2.33
N GLU A 21 4.23 -7.67 2.02
CA GLU A 21 3.02 -8.35 1.51
C GLU A 21 1.98 -8.48 2.61
N GLU A 22 2.41 -8.89 3.80
CA GLU A 22 1.55 -9.06 4.96
C GLU A 22 1.19 -7.71 5.57
N ASP A 23 2.17 -6.82 5.72
CA ASP A 23 2.02 -5.54 6.40
C ASP A 23 1.20 -4.50 5.62
N PHE A 24 1.22 -4.56 4.29
CA PHE A 24 0.40 -3.67 3.44
C PHE A 24 -0.93 -4.28 3.04
N ARG A 25 -1.18 -5.55 3.37
CA ARG A 25 -2.42 -6.27 3.04
C ARG A 25 -3.70 -5.58 3.53
N ASP A 26 -3.62 -4.98 4.71
CA ASP A 26 -4.74 -4.29 5.34
C ASP A 26 -4.93 -2.85 4.83
N GLY A 27 -4.02 -2.34 4.01
CA GLY A 27 -4.01 -0.99 3.45
C GLY A 27 -3.66 0.12 4.45
N LEU A 28 -3.70 -0.13 5.77
CA LEU A 28 -3.47 0.89 6.80
C LEU A 28 -2.05 1.46 6.78
N LYS A 29 -1.03 0.59 6.82
CA LYS A 29 0.37 1.02 6.80
C LYS A 29 0.75 1.62 5.45
N LEU A 30 0.14 1.14 4.37
CA LEU A 30 0.30 1.71 3.05
C LEU A 30 -0.23 3.14 2.98
N MET A 31 -1.47 3.38 3.43
CA MET A 31 -2.04 4.71 3.49
C MET A 31 -1.17 5.65 4.33
N LEU A 32 -0.71 5.18 5.50
CA LEU A 32 0.17 5.97 6.36
C LEU A 32 1.50 6.30 5.70
N LEU A 33 2.10 5.35 4.98
CA LEU A 33 3.32 5.59 4.21
C LEU A 33 3.07 6.70 3.17
N LEU A 34 1.95 6.63 2.45
CA LEU A 34 1.57 7.65 1.46
C LEU A 34 1.41 9.03 2.10
N GLU A 35 0.77 9.11 3.27
CA GLU A 35 0.63 10.38 4.01
C GLU A 35 1.99 10.97 4.41
N VAL A 36 2.90 10.12 4.88
CA VAL A 36 4.23 10.56 5.33
C VAL A 36 5.11 11.02 4.16
N ILE A 37 5.05 10.33 3.02
CA ILE A 37 5.87 10.69 1.85
C ILE A 37 5.32 11.90 1.10
N SER A 38 3.98 12.08 1.08
CA SER A 38 3.36 13.22 0.41
C SER A 38 3.27 14.45 1.29
N GLY A 39 3.28 14.27 2.61
CA GLY A 39 3.00 15.33 3.57
C GLY A 39 1.53 15.75 3.61
N GLU A 40 0.64 15.03 2.93
CA GLU A 40 -0.80 15.30 2.89
C GLU A 40 -1.57 14.20 3.63
N ARG A 41 -2.70 14.57 4.23
CA ARG A 41 -3.56 13.58 4.86
C ARG A 41 -4.44 12.86 3.83
N LEU A 42 -4.44 11.54 3.89
CA LEU A 42 -5.33 10.70 3.10
C LEU A 42 -6.72 10.65 3.74
N ALA A 43 -7.70 10.14 2.99
CA ALA A 43 -9.03 9.87 3.52
C ALA A 43 -8.94 8.94 4.75
N LYS A 44 -9.82 9.13 5.74
CA LYS A 44 -9.78 8.34 6.98
C LYS A 44 -9.82 6.83 6.64
N PRO A 45 -8.89 6.04 7.22
CA PRO A 45 -8.89 4.60 7.03
C PRO A 45 -10.08 3.95 7.75
N GLU A 46 -10.63 2.92 7.12
CA GLU A 46 -11.60 2.02 7.72
C GLU A 46 -10.88 1.10 8.73
N ARG A 47 -11.29 1.16 9.99
CA ARG A 47 -10.69 0.35 11.07
C ARG A 47 -11.39 -1.00 11.29
N GLY A 48 -12.35 -1.36 10.44
CA GLY A 48 -13.09 -2.60 10.57
C GLY A 48 -12.25 -3.83 10.21
N LYS A 49 -12.54 -4.96 10.85
CA LYS A 49 -11.80 -6.22 10.65
C LYS A 49 -12.24 -7.00 9.39
N MET A 50 -13.37 -6.61 8.79
CA MET A 50 -13.90 -7.29 7.61
C MET A 50 -13.01 -7.09 6.38
N ARG A 51 -12.98 -8.10 5.51
CA ARG A 51 -12.23 -8.08 4.23
C ARG A 51 -12.54 -6.82 3.41
N VAL A 52 -13.80 -6.38 3.40
CA VAL A 52 -14.25 -5.18 2.67
C VAL A 52 -13.56 -3.89 3.12
N HIS A 53 -13.26 -3.75 4.42
CA HIS A 53 -12.59 -2.56 4.96
C HIS A 53 -11.11 -2.54 4.55
N LYS A 54 -10.46 -3.71 4.58
CA LYS A 54 -9.07 -3.87 4.14
C LYS A 54 -8.93 -3.47 2.66
N ILE A 55 -9.81 -4.00 1.79
CA ILE A 55 -9.86 -3.64 0.37
C ILE A 55 -10.14 -2.16 0.20
N SER A 56 -11.09 -1.59 0.95
CA SER A 56 -11.42 -0.17 0.86
C SER A 56 -10.21 0.72 1.18
N ASN A 57 -9.41 0.37 2.19
CA ASN A 57 -8.18 1.08 2.53
C ASN A 57 -7.13 0.97 1.44
N VAL A 58 -6.90 -0.23 0.91
CA VAL A 58 -5.99 -0.45 -0.22
C VAL A 58 -6.44 0.37 -1.43
N ASN A 59 -7.73 0.33 -1.78
CA ASN A 59 -8.28 1.11 -2.89
C ASN A 59 -8.12 2.62 -2.69
N LYS A 60 -8.32 3.13 -1.47
CA LYS A 60 -8.07 4.55 -1.15
C LYS A 60 -6.60 4.92 -1.39
N ALA A 61 -5.66 4.07 -0.97
CA ALA A 61 -4.24 4.27 -1.23
C ALA A 61 -3.91 4.23 -2.73
N LEU A 62 -4.42 3.23 -3.47
CA LEU A 62 -4.22 3.10 -4.91
C LEU A 62 -4.78 4.29 -5.69
N HIS A 63 -5.98 4.77 -5.31
CA HIS A 63 -6.58 5.97 -5.89
C HIS A 63 -5.71 7.21 -5.66
N TYR A 64 -5.16 7.36 -4.45
CA TYR A 64 -4.28 8.48 -4.12
C TYR A 64 -3.00 8.47 -4.97
N ILE A 65 -2.36 7.30 -5.08
CA ILE A 65 -1.16 7.11 -5.91
C ILE A 65 -1.45 7.47 -7.38
N THR A 66 -2.56 6.97 -7.91
CA THR A 66 -3.02 7.27 -9.28
C THR A 66 -3.32 8.77 -9.45
N SER A 67 -3.97 9.40 -8.48
CA SER A 67 -4.31 10.83 -8.52
C SER A 67 -3.07 11.73 -8.48
N LYS A 68 -1.97 11.29 -7.88
CA LYS A 68 -0.68 12.01 -7.90
C LYS A 68 0.15 11.75 -9.15
N GLY A 69 -0.39 10.99 -10.13
CA GLY A 69 0.31 10.65 -11.37
C GLY A 69 1.45 9.65 -11.19
N VAL A 70 1.53 9.02 -10.01
CA VAL A 70 2.51 7.97 -9.74
C VAL A 70 1.97 6.69 -10.35
N LYS A 71 2.59 6.20 -11.44
CA LYS A 71 2.22 4.93 -12.04
C LYS A 71 2.71 3.77 -11.17
N LEU A 72 1.78 2.98 -10.65
CA LEU A 72 2.07 1.67 -10.06
C LEU A 72 2.45 0.71 -11.20
N VAL A 73 3.74 0.59 -11.47
CA VAL A 73 4.25 -0.31 -12.51
C VAL A 73 4.37 -1.72 -11.91
N SER A 74 3.72 -2.69 -12.57
CA SER A 74 3.84 -4.13 -12.34
C SER A 74 5.25 -4.60 -12.68
N ILE A 75 5.85 -5.44 -11.84
CA ILE A 75 7.15 -6.07 -12.12
C ILE A 75 6.92 -7.56 -12.24
N GLY A 76 6.93 -8.02 -13.49
CA GLY A 76 7.10 -9.41 -13.84
C GLY A 76 8.50 -9.88 -13.46
N ALA A 77 8.58 -11.16 -13.09
CA ALA A 77 9.75 -11.83 -12.57
C ALA A 77 10.99 -11.70 -13.48
N GLU A 78 11.84 -10.70 -13.21
CA GLU A 78 13.27 -10.74 -13.49
C GLU A 78 13.95 -9.51 -12.86
N GLY A 79 14.59 -9.73 -11.71
CA GLY A 79 15.68 -8.91 -11.18
C GLY A 79 15.47 -7.40 -11.06
N GLY A 80 14.89 -6.94 -9.95
CA GLY A 80 15.09 -5.58 -9.45
C GLY A 80 13.82 -4.86 -9.02
N PHE A 81 13.79 -4.45 -7.74
CA PHE A 81 12.80 -3.57 -7.11
C PHE A 81 11.35 -4.09 -7.08
N SER A 82 11.08 -5.19 -6.38
CA SER A 82 9.75 -5.81 -6.34
C SER A 82 8.70 -5.01 -5.56
N ASN A 83 7.60 -4.69 -6.26
CA ASN A 83 6.49 -3.82 -5.87
C ASN A 83 5.28 -4.62 -5.34
N THR A 84 5.09 -4.62 -4.02
CA THR A 84 4.11 -5.47 -3.32
C THR A 84 2.63 -5.02 -3.39
N LEU A 85 2.30 -3.97 -4.12
CA LEU A 85 0.92 -3.44 -4.11
C LEU A 85 0.03 -3.99 -5.22
N VAL A 86 0.62 -4.63 -6.23
CA VAL A 86 -0.07 -5.20 -7.41
C VAL A 86 -0.07 -6.73 -7.33
N THR A 87 -0.44 -7.29 -6.19
CA THR A 87 -0.84 -8.71 -6.08
C THR A 87 -2.17 -8.87 -5.34
N ILE A 88 -2.66 -7.80 -4.71
CA ILE A 88 -4.02 -7.78 -4.15
C ILE A 88 -5.09 -7.61 -5.26
N ASP A 89 -4.71 -7.15 -6.46
CA ASP A 89 -5.65 -6.94 -7.56
C ASP A 89 -5.85 -8.18 -8.46
N THR A 90 -4.79 -8.98 -8.67
CA THR A 90 -4.84 -10.11 -9.62
C THR A 90 -5.58 -11.36 -9.14
N ASP A 91 -5.96 -11.45 -7.87
CA ASP A 91 -6.83 -12.53 -7.34
C ASP A 91 -8.28 -12.06 -7.11
N TRP A 92 -8.58 -10.78 -7.39
CA TRP A 92 -9.94 -10.23 -7.29
C TRP A 92 -10.60 -9.99 -8.65
N THR A 93 -9.89 -10.24 -9.75
CA THR A 93 -10.43 -10.16 -11.12
C THR A 93 -11.14 -11.44 -11.59
N VAL A 94 -11.76 -12.22 -10.69
CA VAL A 94 -12.66 -13.32 -11.07
C VAL A 94 -13.90 -13.34 -10.19
N VAL A 95 -14.81 -12.39 -10.39
CA VAL A 95 -16.24 -12.68 -10.39
C VAL A 95 -16.90 -11.72 -11.39
N HIS A 96 -17.25 -12.23 -12.56
CA HIS A 96 -18.32 -11.72 -13.39
C HIS A 96 -19.36 -12.82 -13.53
#